data_AF-A0A954T529-F1
#
_entry.id   AF-A0A954T529-F1
#
_cell.length_a   1.000
_cell.length_b   1.000
_cell.length_c   1.000
_cell.angle_alpha   90.00
_cell.angle_beta   90.00
_cell.angle_gamma   90.00
#
_symmetry.space_group_name_H-M   'P 1'
#
loop_
_entity.id
_entity.type
_entity.pdbx_description
1 polymer ?
#
loop_
_entity_poly.entity_id
_entity_poly.type
_entity_poly.pdbx_seq_one_letter_code
_entity_poly.pdbx_strand_id
1 'polypeptide(L)'
;SAAVRWGLAEQVWEELRSRTAHDETASRELWSGSLVAVQAADALKAAGKNELVEAGGNLIEGAEAKLSPEEQLTIETDRLIAAGDAVGAMQKLEQANSRDINRMWKARRILQLAGRLSAGPQPELALQFVSSSGDPLVRIDCFELVAARLASRNLIAPLWKQLHSKKLSASEKAAIGNGLIAGRNAPGTAQPAVPPAAPAAEVSVEETSPVE
;
A
#
# COMPACT_ATOMS: atom_id res chain seq x y z
N SER A 1 -5.08 1.68 11.34
CA SER A 1 -4.79 1.91 9.91
C SER A 1 -3.44 1.37 9.42
N ALA A 2 -2.30 1.66 10.08
CA ALA A 2 -1.00 1.12 9.62
C ALA A 2 -0.94 -0.41 9.63
N ALA A 3 -1.43 -1.04 10.71
CA ALA A 3 -1.48 -2.50 10.85
C ALA A 3 -2.27 -3.18 9.72
N VAL A 4 -3.44 -2.65 9.35
CA VAL A 4 -4.24 -3.15 8.21
C VAL A 4 -3.42 -3.13 6.91
N ARG A 5 -2.71 -2.03 6.66
CA ARG A 5 -1.84 -1.88 5.47
C ARG A 5 -0.63 -2.82 5.48
N TRP A 6 -0.25 -3.34 6.63
CA TRP A 6 0.80 -4.35 6.78
C TRP A 6 0.27 -5.80 6.78
N GLY A 7 -0.97 -6.00 6.35
CA GLY A 7 -1.55 -7.34 6.21
C GLY A 7 -2.14 -7.91 7.50
N LEU A 8 -2.22 -7.12 8.57
CA LEU A 8 -2.82 -7.54 9.85
C LEU A 8 -4.33 -7.24 9.92
N ALA A 9 -5.02 -7.30 8.78
CA ALA A 9 -6.42 -6.90 8.68
C ALA A 9 -7.34 -7.76 9.56
N GLU A 10 -7.10 -9.07 9.64
CA GLU A 10 -7.88 -9.98 10.49
C GLU A 10 -7.70 -9.71 11.97
N GLN A 11 -6.46 -9.55 12.43
CA GLN A 11 -6.18 -9.27 13.84
C GLN A 11 -6.78 -7.93 14.25
N VAL A 12 -6.70 -6.92 13.38
CA VAL A 12 -7.35 -5.62 13.61
C VAL A 12 -8.86 -5.79 13.65
N TRP A 13 -9.44 -6.60 12.76
CA TRP A 13 -10.89 -6.83 12.72
C TRP A 13 -11.41 -7.54 13.96
N GLU A 14 -10.71 -8.56 14.44
CA GLU A 14 -11.04 -9.28 15.67
C GLU A 14 -10.98 -8.34 16.88
N GLU A 15 -9.93 -7.52 16.98
CA GLU A 15 -9.78 -6.54 18.07
C GLU A 15 -10.90 -5.49 18.06
N LEU A 16 -11.32 -5.02 16.88
CA LEU A 16 -12.44 -4.09 16.77
C LEU A 16 -13.76 -4.75 17.18
N ARG A 17 -13.97 -6.02 16.81
CA ARG A 17 -15.15 -6.79 17.18
C ARG A 17 -15.21 -7.05 18.68
N SER A 18 -14.10 -7.48 19.29
CA SER A 18 -14.03 -7.76 20.72
C SER A 18 -14.31 -6.50 21.55
N ARG A 19 -13.71 -5.37 21.18
CA ARG A 19 -13.96 -4.08 21.84
C ARG A 19 -15.39 -3.59 21.68
N THR A 20 -16.00 -3.80 20.52
CA THR A 20 -17.41 -3.41 20.33
C THR A 20 -18.39 -4.37 20.99
N ALA A 21 -17.98 -5.62 21.28
CA ALA A 21 -18.82 -6.61 21.96
C ALA A 21 -18.84 -6.49 23.49
N HIS A 22 -17.80 -5.95 24.12
CA HIS A 22 -17.61 -5.99 25.58
C HIS A 22 -17.65 -4.65 26.31
N ASP A 23 -17.74 -3.54 25.60
CA ASP A 23 -17.42 -2.23 26.16
C ASP A 23 -18.65 -1.30 26.23
N GLU A 24 -18.63 -0.35 27.16
CA GLU A 24 -19.68 0.67 27.33
C GLU A 24 -19.92 1.45 26.03
N THR A 25 -21.14 2.00 25.86
CA THR A 25 -21.62 2.64 24.62
C THR A 25 -20.63 3.61 24.00
N ALA A 26 -19.89 4.35 24.82
CA ALA A 26 -18.87 5.32 24.40
C ALA A 26 -17.67 4.70 23.66
N SER A 27 -17.17 3.55 24.11
CA SER A 27 -16.06 2.86 23.43
C SER A 27 -16.52 2.22 22.13
N ARG A 28 -17.74 1.66 22.09
CA ARG A 28 -18.34 1.13 20.86
C ARG A 28 -18.49 2.23 19.80
N GLU A 29 -18.93 3.43 20.19
CA GLU A 29 -19.07 4.57 19.28
C GLU A 29 -17.74 5.06 18.69
N LEU A 30 -16.65 4.96 19.45
CA LEU A 30 -15.31 5.39 19.03
C LEU A 30 -14.76 4.52 17.87
N TRP A 31 -14.97 3.21 17.95
CA TRP A 31 -14.43 2.26 16.97
C TRP A 31 -15.36 2.02 15.78
N SER A 32 -16.68 2.07 16.01
CA SER A 32 -17.68 1.86 14.97
C SER A 32 -17.73 3.01 13.98
N GLY A 33 -17.58 2.70 12.69
CA GLY A 33 -17.53 3.69 11.60
C GLY A 33 -16.20 4.46 11.51
N SER A 34 -15.19 4.06 12.28
CA SER A 34 -13.86 4.66 12.22
C SER A 34 -13.11 4.26 10.93
N LEU A 35 -12.12 5.06 10.53
CA LEU A 35 -11.30 4.78 9.35
C LEU A 35 -10.64 3.40 9.40
N VAL A 36 -10.18 2.98 10.59
CA VAL A 36 -9.53 1.68 10.77
C VAL A 36 -10.50 0.51 10.57
N ALA A 37 -11.75 0.65 10.99
CA ALA A 37 -12.78 -0.34 10.76
C ALA A 37 -13.08 -0.48 9.26
N VAL A 38 -13.29 0.64 8.55
CA VAL A 38 -13.55 0.59 7.10
C VAL A 38 -12.36 -0.02 6.34
N GLN A 39 -11.13 0.37 6.66
CA GLN A 39 -9.95 -0.18 6.02
C GLN A 39 -9.78 -1.69 6.27
N ALA A 40 -10.04 -2.14 7.51
CA ALA A 40 -9.97 -3.57 7.83
C ALA A 40 -11.05 -4.36 7.08
N ALA A 41 -12.29 -3.86 7.02
CA ALA A 41 -13.37 -4.46 6.23
C ALA A 41 -13.01 -4.58 4.75
N ASP A 42 -12.52 -3.49 4.14
CA ASP A 42 -12.13 -3.47 2.72
C ASP A 42 -11.01 -4.49 2.44
N ALA A 43 -10.02 -4.58 3.32
CA ALA A 43 -8.93 -5.55 3.20
C ALA A 43 -9.40 -7.00 3.31
N LEU A 44 -10.36 -7.29 4.21
CA LEU A 44 -10.94 -8.63 4.34
C LEU A 44 -11.80 -9.01 3.14
N LYS A 45 -12.60 -8.08 2.61
CA LYS A 45 -13.37 -8.30 1.37
C LYS A 45 -12.45 -8.60 0.19
N ALA A 46 -11.36 -7.85 0.04
CA ALA A 46 -10.37 -8.09 -0.99
C ALA A 46 -9.67 -9.47 -0.84
N ALA A 47 -9.55 -9.98 0.39
CA ALA A 47 -9.04 -11.31 0.69
C ALA A 47 -10.11 -12.43 0.56
N GLY A 48 -11.33 -12.11 0.11
CA GLY A 48 -12.44 -13.06 -0.01
C GLY A 48 -13.11 -13.45 1.30
N LYS A 49 -12.77 -12.79 2.42
CA LYS A 49 -13.25 -13.13 3.77
C LYS A 49 -14.52 -12.34 4.13
N ASN A 50 -15.52 -12.40 3.24
CA ASN A 50 -16.77 -11.65 3.39
C ASN A 50 -17.55 -12.06 4.64
N GLU A 51 -17.53 -13.35 4.98
CA GLU A 51 -18.20 -13.91 6.17
C GLU A 51 -17.70 -13.27 7.47
N LEU A 52 -16.39 -12.98 7.58
CA LEU A 52 -15.83 -12.29 8.74
C LEU A 52 -16.35 -10.85 8.85
N VAL A 53 -16.53 -10.19 7.71
CA VAL A 53 -17.05 -8.82 7.67
C VAL A 53 -18.54 -8.81 8.06
N GLU A 54 -19.31 -9.77 7.56
CA GLU A 54 -20.73 -9.95 7.92
C GLU A 54 -20.89 -10.27 9.41
N ALA A 55 -20.02 -11.12 9.97
CA ALA A 55 -19.99 -11.42 11.41
C ALA A 55 -19.64 -10.19 12.28
N GLY A 56 -19.04 -9.15 11.70
CA GLY A 56 -18.79 -7.87 12.36
C GLY A 56 -20.02 -6.95 12.47
N GLY A 57 -21.15 -7.32 11.85
CA GLY A 57 -22.40 -6.56 11.92
C GLY A 57 -22.24 -5.08 11.54
N ASN A 58 -22.64 -4.19 12.44
CA ASN A 58 -22.74 -2.74 12.18
C ASN A 58 -21.42 -1.96 12.40
N LEU A 59 -20.28 -2.66 12.50
CA LEU A 59 -18.96 -2.06 12.76
C LEU A 59 -18.56 -0.95 11.77
N ILE A 60 -19.09 -0.98 10.55
CA ILE A 60 -18.85 0.03 9.51
C ILE A 60 -20.07 0.92 9.23
N GLU A 61 -21.18 0.73 9.95
CA GLU A 61 -22.40 1.50 9.74
C GLU A 61 -22.20 2.97 10.16
N GLY A 62 -22.73 3.89 9.35
CA GLY A 62 -22.62 5.34 9.60
C GLY A 62 -21.22 5.92 9.39
N ALA A 63 -20.26 5.15 8.87
CA ALA A 63 -18.89 5.62 8.62
C ALA A 63 -18.86 6.90 7.76
N GLU A 64 -19.70 6.97 6.72
CA GLU A 64 -19.77 8.14 5.83
C GLU A 64 -20.10 9.44 6.57
N ALA A 65 -20.90 9.40 7.63
CA ALA A 65 -21.28 10.56 8.43
C ALA A 65 -20.23 10.94 9.49
N LYS A 66 -19.37 9.99 9.90
CA LYS A 66 -18.37 10.19 10.95
C LYS A 66 -16.99 10.58 10.43
N LEU A 67 -16.65 10.14 9.22
CA LEU A 67 -15.31 10.33 8.66
C LEU A 67 -15.13 11.75 8.14
N SER A 68 -13.97 12.34 8.46
CA SER A 68 -13.55 13.61 7.87
C SER A 68 -13.31 13.48 6.35
N PRO A 69 -13.36 14.59 5.59
CA PRO A 69 -13.08 14.57 4.15
C PRO A 69 -11.72 13.94 3.79
N GLU A 70 -10.71 14.14 4.64
CA GLU A 70 -9.37 13.56 4.50
C GLU A 70 -9.38 12.02 4.67
N GLU A 71 -10.18 11.51 5.60
CA GLU A 71 -10.32 10.07 5.82
C GLU A 71 -11.13 9.39 4.72
N GLN A 72 -12.19 10.05 4.24
CA GLN A 72 -12.96 9.59 3.08
C GLN A 72 -12.06 9.50 1.85
N LEU A 73 -11.29 10.56 1.56
CA LEU A 73 -10.35 10.58 0.44
C LEU A 73 -9.25 9.52 0.62
N THR A 74 -8.85 9.23 1.86
CA THR A 74 -7.91 8.12 2.15
C THR A 74 -8.50 6.77 1.74
N ILE A 75 -9.75 6.49 2.08
CA ILE A 75 -10.43 5.23 1.71
C ILE A 75 -10.58 5.13 0.20
N GLU A 76 -11.09 6.17 -0.46
CA GLU A 76 -11.30 6.17 -1.90
C GLU A 76 -10.01 5.93 -2.68
N THR A 77 -8.93 6.63 -2.29
CA THR A 77 -7.62 6.45 -2.93
C THR A 77 -7.02 5.08 -2.63
N ASP A 78 -7.17 4.56 -1.41
CA ASP A 78 -6.70 3.20 -1.07
C ASP A 78 -7.46 2.12 -1.89
N ARG A 79 -8.76 2.29 -2.13
CA ARG A 79 -9.57 1.39 -2.97
C ARG A 79 -9.15 1.42 -4.43
N LEU A 80 -8.94 2.61 -4.99
CA LEU A 80 -8.45 2.76 -6.37
C LEU A 80 -7.07 2.11 -6.54
N ILE A 81 -6.15 2.33 -5.61
CA ILE A 81 -4.85 1.66 -5.62
C ILE A 81 -4.97 0.14 -5.50
N ALA A 82 -5.86 -0.37 -4.64
CA ALA A 82 -6.09 -1.81 -4.52
C ALA A 82 -6.66 -2.42 -5.81
N ALA A 83 -7.47 -1.67 -6.55
CA ALA A 83 -7.99 -2.06 -7.87
C ALA A 83 -6.97 -1.89 -9.01
N GLY A 84 -5.76 -1.41 -8.73
CA GLY A 84 -4.73 -1.14 -9.75
C GLY A 84 -4.93 0.19 -10.51
N ASP A 85 -5.93 0.99 -10.15
CA ASP A 85 -6.20 2.29 -10.77
C ASP A 85 -5.37 3.41 -10.12
N ALA A 86 -4.07 3.39 -10.41
CA ALA A 86 -3.13 4.41 -9.97
C ALA A 86 -3.49 5.80 -10.52
N VAL A 87 -3.94 5.89 -11.77
CA VAL A 87 -4.25 7.17 -12.41
C VAL A 87 -5.49 7.81 -11.77
N GLY A 88 -6.55 7.03 -11.58
CA GLY A 88 -7.76 7.48 -10.90
C GLY A 88 -7.50 7.93 -9.47
N ALA A 89 -6.61 7.24 -8.73
CA ALA A 89 -6.23 7.66 -7.39
C ALA A 89 -5.57 9.05 -7.37
N MET A 90 -4.69 9.36 -8.35
CA MET A 90 -4.10 10.69 -8.47
C MET A 90 -5.15 11.74 -8.83
N GLN A 91 -6.00 11.46 -9.83
CA GLN A 91 -7.05 12.37 -10.26
C GLN A 91 -7.99 12.72 -9.10
N LYS A 92 -8.33 11.74 -8.27
CA LYS A 92 -9.18 11.94 -7.09
C LYS A 92 -8.53 12.89 -6.07
N LEU A 93 -7.21 12.80 -5.84
CA LEU A 93 -6.47 13.71 -4.96
C LEU A 93 -6.43 15.15 -5.49
N GLU A 94 -6.28 15.30 -6.81
CA GLU A 94 -6.24 16.61 -7.46
C GLU A 94 -7.61 17.29 -7.50
N GLN A 95 -8.67 16.52 -7.76
CA GLN A 95 -10.05 17.01 -7.81
C GLN A 95 -10.62 17.37 -6.44
N ALA A 96 -10.04 16.85 -5.35
CA ALA A 96 -10.54 17.16 -4.03
C ALA A 96 -10.51 18.68 -3.77
N ASN A 97 -11.54 19.23 -3.15
CA ASN A 97 -11.62 20.66 -2.92
C ASN A 97 -10.54 21.14 -1.94
N SER A 98 -9.82 22.22 -2.26
CA SER A 98 -8.78 22.78 -1.38
C SER A 98 -9.35 23.49 -0.15
N ARG A 99 -10.65 23.83 -0.14
CA ARG A 99 -11.35 24.37 1.03
C ARG A 99 -11.57 23.32 2.11
N ASP A 100 -11.78 22.08 1.70
CA ASP A 100 -12.13 20.97 2.60
C ASP A 100 -10.91 20.13 2.97
N ILE A 101 -9.81 20.24 2.20
CA ILE A 101 -8.60 19.43 2.37
C ILE A 101 -7.34 20.28 2.24
N ASN A 102 -6.50 20.19 3.26
CA ASN A 102 -5.25 20.93 3.34
C ASN A 102 -4.26 20.52 2.23
N ARG A 103 -3.63 21.50 1.56
CA ARG A 103 -2.66 21.26 0.48
C ARG A 103 -1.47 20.41 0.93
N MET A 104 -0.92 20.67 2.12
CA MET A 104 0.20 19.92 2.69
C MET A 104 -0.22 18.48 3.03
N TRP A 105 -1.47 18.29 3.47
CA TRP A 105 -2.02 16.95 3.65
C TRP A 105 -2.06 16.18 2.33
N LYS A 106 -2.54 16.79 1.25
CA LYS A 106 -2.57 16.16 -0.08
C LYS A 106 -1.17 15.78 -0.57
N ALA A 107 -0.22 16.71 -0.49
CA ALA A 107 1.17 16.45 -0.88
C ALA A 107 1.76 15.27 -0.10
N ARG A 108 1.54 15.24 1.22
CA ARG A 108 1.94 14.12 2.08
C ARG A 108 1.25 12.81 1.67
N ARG A 109 -0.05 12.85 1.38
CA ARG A 109 -0.82 11.67 0.95
C ARG A 109 -0.32 11.14 -0.39
N ILE A 110 -0.02 12.02 -1.35
CA ILE A 110 0.56 11.67 -2.64
C ILE A 110 1.91 10.97 -2.45
N LEU A 111 2.81 11.55 -1.66
CA LEU A 111 4.12 10.94 -1.34
C LEU A 111 3.97 9.57 -0.67
N GLN A 112 3.01 9.42 0.25
CA GLN A 112 2.72 8.13 0.89
C GLN A 112 2.28 7.07 -0.13
N LEU A 113 1.39 7.42 -1.06
CA LEU A 113 0.90 6.49 -2.08
C LEU A 113 1.99 6.14 -3.11
N ALA A 114 2.77 7.12 -3.58
CA ALA A 114 3.92 6.88 -4.44
C ALA A 114 4.94 5.94 -3.76
N GLY A 115 5.18 6.15 -2.47
CA GLY A 115 6.00 5.29 -1.65
C GLY A 115 5.47 3.86 -1.49
N ARG A 116 4.17 3.71 -1.28
CA ARG A 116 3.50 2.41 -1.18
C ARG A 116 3.56 1.64 -2.51
N LEU A 117 3.21 2.30 -3.61
CA LEU A 117 3.22 1.71 -4.94
C LEU A 117 4.62 1.24 -5.36
N SER A 118 5.65 2.04 -5.07
CA SER A 118 7.04 1.67 -5.38
C SER A 118 7.59 0.53 -4.51
N ALA A 119 6.99 0.27 -3.34
CA ALA A 119 7.26 -0.91 -2.53
C ALA A 119 6.44 -2.14 -2.96
N GLY A 120 5.42 -1.96 -3.80
CA GLY A 120 4.55 -3.03 -4.28
C GLY A 120 5.21 -3.99 -5.28
N PRO A 121 4.46 -5.01 -5.73
CA PRO A 121 4.90 -5.97 -6.74
C PRO A 121 4.92 -5.40 -8.16
N GLN A 122 4.18 -4.31 -8.43
CA GLN A 122 4.04 -3.67 -9.74
C GLN A 122 4.61 -2.24 -9.67
N PRO A 123 5.94 -2.06 -9.73
CA PRO A 123 6.58 -0.75 -9.63
C PRO A 123 6.15 0.23 -10.74
N GLU A 124 5.63 -0.28 -11.85
CA GLU A 124 5.09 0.47 -12.98
C GLU A 124 3.91 1.37 -12.57
N LEU A 125 3.07 0.90 -11.63
CA LEU A 125 1.94 1.68 -11.13
C LEU A 125 2.41 2.93 -10.38
N ALA A 126 3.56 2.88 -9.70
CA ALA A 126 4.13 4.04 -9.05
C ALA A 126 4.52 5.13 -10.06
N LEU A 127 5.12 4.73 -11.19
CA LEU A 127 5.53 5.67 -12.24
C LEU A 127 4.33 6.25 -12.99
N GLN A 128 3.28 5.44 -13.21
CA GLN A 128 2.01 5.93 -13.75
C GLN A 128 1.38 6.96 -12.80
N PHE A 129 1.22 6.61 -11.51
CA PHE A 129 0.68 7.48 -10.47
C PHE A 129 1.38 8.85 -10.45
N VAL A 130 2.72 8.86 -10.35
CA VAL A 130 3.49 10.11 -10.29
C VAL A 130 3.39 10.91 -11.59
N SER A 131 3.44 10.24 -12.74
CA SER A 131 3.32 10.93 -14.03
C SER A 131 1.97 11.60 -14.25
N SER A 132 0.93 11.13 -13.57
CA SER A 132 -0.43 11.66 -13.68
C SER A 132 -0.65 12.95 -12.89
N SER A 133 0.29 13.38 -12.03
CA SER A 133 0.10 14.62 -11.31
C SER A 133 0.32 15.85 -12.20
N GLY A 134 -0.58 16.83 -12.10
CA GLY A 134 -0.42 18.15 -12.71
C GLY A 134 0.62 19.03 -12.01
N ASP A 135 0.89 18.84 -10.71
CA ASP A 135 1.82 19.67 -9.92
C ASP A 135 3.29 19.27 -10.17
N PRO A 136 4.11 20.11 -10.84
CA PRO A 136 5.49 19.78 -11.14
C PRO A 136 6.38 19.55 -9.91
N LEU A 137 6.10 20.24 -8.79
CA LEU A 137 6.88 20.08 -7.57
C LEU A 137 6.61 18.71 -6.94
N VAL A 138 5.34 18.32 -6.88
CA VAL A 138 4.93 17.00 -6.39
C VAL A 138 5.53 15.89 -7.26
N ARG A 139 5.56 16.07 -8.59
CA ARG A 139 6.21 15.11 -9.48
C ARG A 139 7.71 14.96 -9.19
N ILE A 140 8.43 16.06 -9.00
CA ILE A 140 9.86 16.05 -8.66
C ILE A 140 10.10 15.23 -7.39
N ASP A 141 9.42 15.57 -6.29
CA ASP A 141 9.60 14.89 -5.00
C ASP A 141 9.25 13.40 -5.09
N CYS A 142 8.17 13.07 -5.79
CA CYS A 142 7.74 11.68 -5.93
C CYS A 142 8.66 10.88 -6.86
N PHE A 143 9.16 11.47 -7.95
CA PHE A 143 10.09 10.79 -8.83
C PHE A 143 11.41 10.47 -8.13
N GLU A 144 11.93 11.41 -7.32
CA GLU A 144 13.12 11.16 -6.48
C GLU A 144 12.88 9.99 -5.52
N LEU A 145 11.76 10.02 -4.78
CA LEU A 145 11.38 8.97 -3.84
C LEU A 145 11.23 7.59 -4.52
N VAL A 146 10.51 7.53 -5.64
CA VAL A 146 10.26 6.28 -6.38
C VAL A 146 11.57 5.74 -6.95
N ALA A 147 12.40 6.60 -7.55
CA ALA A 147 13.69 6.20 -8.10
C ALA A 147 14.61 5.62 -7.01
N ALA A 148 14.69 6.27 -5.84
CA ALA A 148 15.46 5.77 -4.70
C ALA A 148 15.00 4.38 -4.24
N ARG A 149 13.68 4.18 -4.11
CA ARG A 149 13.12 2.87 -3.69
C ARG A 149 13.32 1.77 -4.72
N LEU A 150 13.24 2.07 -6.01
CA LEU A 150 13.50 1.07 -7.05
C LEU A 150 14.98 0.73 -7.13
N ALA A 151 15.86 1.71 -6.96
CA ALA A 151 17.30 1.49 -6.92
C ALA A 151 17.71 0.60 -5.74
N SER A 152 17.18 0.83 -4.54
CA SER A 152 17.50 0.00 -3.36
C SER A 152 17.01 -1.45 -3.48
N ARG A 153 16.07 -1.72 -4.40
CA ARG A 153 15.54 -3.05 -4.73
C ARG A 153 16.16 -3.66 -6.00
N ASN A 154 17.18 -3.02 -6.58
CA ASN A 154 17.79 -3.42 -7.86
C ASN A 154 16.81 -3.43 -9.07
N LEU A 155 15.71 -2.68 -9.00
CA LEU A 155 14.68 -2.56 -10.06
C LEU A 155 14.91 -1.35 -10.97
N ILE A 156 16.15 -1.10 -11.36
CA ILE A 156 16.54 0.09 -12.14
C ILE A 156 16.20 -0.08 -13.63
N ALA A 157 16.32 -1.29 -14.19
CA ALA A 157 16.05 -1.52 -15.62
C ALA A 157 14.57 -1.29 -16.01
N PRO A 158 13.57 -1.78 -15.25
CA PRO A 158 12.15 -1.47 -15.51
C PRO A 158 11.84 0.03 -15.48
N LEU A 159 12.46 0.76 -14.55
CA LEU A 159 12.33 2.22 -14.43
C LEU A 159 12.78 2.93 -15.72
N TRP A 160 13.97 2.60 -16.24
CA TRP A 160 14.46 3.21 -17.47
C TRP A 160 13.59 2.92 -18.68
N LYS A 161 13.10 1.68 -18.82
CA LYS A 161 12.20 1.30 -19.92
C LYS A 161 10.94 2.17 -19.96
N GLN A 162 10.39 2.49 -18.80
CA GLN A 162 9.17 3.31 -18.71
C GLN A 162 9.40 4.81 -18.85
N LEU A 163 10.54 5.30 -18.36
CA LEU A 163 10.85 6.73 -18.40
C LEU A 163 11.40 7.17 -19.75
N HIS A 164 12.05 6.29 -20.51
CA HIS A 164 12.70 6.65 -21.77
C HIS A 164 11.71 7.18 -22.83
N SER A 165 10.47 6.69 -22.82
CA SER A 165 9.42 7.16 -23.74
C SER A 165 8.68 8.41 -23.25
N LYS A 166 9.00 8.94 -22.06
CA LYS A 166 8.30 10.08 -21.47
C LYS A 166 9.07 11.38 -21.72
N LYS A 167 8.33 12.45 -22.04
CA LYS A 167 8.88 13.82 -22.13
C LYS A 167 9.04 14.41 -20.73
N LEU A 168 10.11 14.01 -20.04
CA LEU A 168 10.48 14.56 -18.74
C LEU A 168 11.21 15.90 -18.89
N SER A 169 10.90 16.84 -18.02
CA SER A 169 11.64 18.08 -17.83
C SER A 169 13.05 17.82 -17.29
N ALA A 170 13.92 18.84 -17.37
CA ALA A 170 15.29 18.75 -16.83
C ALA A 170 15.28 18.48 -15.31
N SER A 171 14.38 19.13 -14.57
CA SER A 171 14.26 18.96 -13.12
C SER A 171 13.80 17.56 -12.74
N GLU A 172 12.83 16.98 -13.46
CA GLU A 172 12.37 15.61 -13.22
C GLU A 172 13.50 14.60 -13.50
N LYS A 173 14.26 14.79 -14.57
CA LYS A 173 15.44 13.94 -14.87
C LYS A 173 16.49 14.02 -13.77
N ALA A 174 16.77 15.23 -13.26
CA ALA A 174 17.70 15.43 -12.15
C ALA A 174 17.20 14.74 -10.87
N ALA A 175 15.92 14.89 -10.54
CA ALA A 175 15.29 14.25 -9.38
C ALA A 175 15.39 12.71 -9.44
N ILE A 176 15.09 12.11 -10.61
CA ILE A 176 15.26 10.68 -10.84
C ILE A 176 16.72 10.26 -10.64
N GLY A 177 17.66 11.02 -11.21
CA GLY A 177 19.09 10.77 -11.05
C GLY A 177 19.55 10.80 -9.60
N ASN A 178 19.15 11.84 -8.85
CA ASN A 178 19.44 11.97 -7.43
C ASN A 178 18.86 10.81 -6.62
N GLY A 179 17.61 10.44 -6.89
CA GLY A 179 16.96 9.30 -6.26
C GLY A 179 17.71 8.00 -6.53
N LEU A 180 18.09 7.73 -7.78
CA LEU A 180 18.87 6.55 -8.16
C LEU A 180 20.21 6.45 -7.41
N ILE A 181 20.93 7.57 -7.29
CA ILE A 181 22.20 7.63 -6.54
C ILE A 181 21.96 7.36 -5.06
N ALA A 182 20.98 8.04 -4.47
CA ALA A 182 20.63 7.88 -3.06
C ALA A 182 20.23 6.43 -2.73
N GLY A 183 19.40 5.81 -3.57
CA GLY A 183 18.93 4.45 -3.37
C GLY A 183 20.00 3.38 -3.55
N ARG A 184 20.97 3.57 -4.46
CA ARG A 184 22.12 2.66 -4.61
C ARG A 184 23.09 2.71 -3.44
N ASN A 185 23.25 3.90 -2.86
CA ASN A 185 24.14 4.13 -1.73
C ASN A 185 23.47 3.86 -0.38
N ALA A 186 22.16 3.55 -0.36
CA ALA A 186 21.46 3.20 0.86
C ALA A 186 22.01 1.86 1.39
N PRO A 187 22.32 1.75 2.69
CA PRO A 187 22.72 0.49 3.29
C PRO A 187 21.61 -0.54 3.02
N GLY A 188 21.97 -1.62 2.33
CA GLY A 188 21.00 -2.56 1.79
C GLY A 188 20.07 -3.08 2.87
N THR A 189 18.76 -2.81 2.76
CA THR A 189 17.78 -3.69 3.38
C THR A 189 17.87 -5.00 2.64
N ALA A 190 18.63 -5.92 3.21
CA ALA A 190 18.67 -7.30 2.78
C ALA A 190 17.24 -7.76 2.50
N GLN A 191 17.01 -8.17 1.26
CA GLN A 191 15.83 -8.93 0.90
C GLN A 191 15.67 -10.04 1.95
N PRO A 192 14.51 -10.19 2.64
CA PRO A 192 14.36 -11.27 3.61
C PRO A 192 14.70 -12.56 2.87
N ALA A 193 15.78 -13.20 3.32
CA ALA A 193 16.27 -14.42 2.71
C ALA A 193 15.12 -15.41 2.70
N VAL A 194 14.76 -15.90 1.52
CA VAL A 194 13.94 -17.11 1.42
C VAL A 194 14.74 -18.18 2.17
N PRO A 195 14.20 -18.77 3.26
CA PRO A 195 14.90 -19.86 3.92
C PRO A 195 15.18 -20.93 2.87
N PRO A 196 16.40 -21.48 2.80
CA PRO A 196 16.70 -22.53 1.84
C PRO A 196 15.69 -23.66 2.03
N ALA A 197 15.08 -24.09 0.92
CA ALA A 197 14.20 -25.24 0.93
C ALA A 197 14.94 -26.38 1.63
N ALA A 198 14.30 -26.96 2.66
CA ALA A 198 14.83 -28.11 3.35
C ALA A 198 15.17 -29.20 2.30
N PRO A 199 16.35 -29.84 2.38
CA PRO A 199 16.69 -30.91 1.45
C PRO A 199 15.60 -31.98 1.54
N ALA A 200 15.08 -32.37 0.38
CA ALA A 200 14.18 -33.51 0.26
C ALA A 200 14.86 -34.71 0.92
N ALA A 201 14.18 -35.30 1.91
CA ALA A 201 14.65 -36.51 2.55
C ALA A 201 14.89 -37.58 1.48
N GLU A 202 16.14 -38.04 1.38
CA GLU A 202 16.48 -39.24 0.64
C GLU A 202 15.68 -40.39 1.24
N VAL A 203 14.72 -40.90 0.48
CA VAL A 203 14.03 -42.15 0.77
C VAL A 203 15.08 -43.24 0.65
N SER A 204 15.59 -43.69 1.81
CA SER A 204 16.37 -44.92 1.90
C SER A 204 15.46 -46.09 1.53
N VAL A 205 15.73 -46.69 0.37
CA VAL A 205 15.11 -47.94 -0.04
C VAL A 205 15.81 -49.05 0.74
N GLU A 206 15.11 -49.59 1.74
CA GLU A 206 15.58 -50.75 2.50
C GLU A 206 15.42 -52.01 1.64
N GLU A 207 16.55 -52.51 1.15
CA GLU A 207 16.68 -53.72 0.34
C GLU A 207 16.41 -54.94 1.22
N THR A 208 15.20 -55.49 1.13
CA THR A 208 14.85 -56.77 1.77
C THR A 208 15.28 -57.92 0.85
N SER A 209 16.41 -58.55 1.17
CA SER A 209 16.77 -59.86 0.61
C SER A 209 16.02 -60.99 1.35
N PRO A 210 15.55 -62.03 0.64
CA PRO A 210 14.77 -63.12 1.23
C PRO A 210 15.68 -64.18 1.86
N VAL A 211 15.21 -64.75 2.96
CA VAL A 211 15.77 -65.93 3.63
C VAL A 211 15.35 -67.17 2.86
N GLU A 212 16.32 -67.99 2.44
CA GLU A 212 16.13 -69.43 2.14
C GLU A 212 16.28 -70.26 3.42
#